data_AF-A0A820RRG1-F1
#
_entry.id   AF-A0A820RRG1-F1
#
_cell.length_a   1.000
_cell.length_b   1.000
_cell.length_c   1.000
_cell.angle_alpha   90.00
_cell.angle_beta   90.00
_cell.angle_gamma   90.00
#
_symmetry.space_group_name_H-M   'P 1'
#
loop_
_entity.id
_entity.type
_entity.pdbx_description
1 polymer ?
#
loop_
_entity_poly.entity_id
_entity_poly.type
_entity_poly.pdbx_seq_one_letter_code
_entity_poly.pdbx_strand_id
1 'polypeptide(L)'
;GTGESFLFTLKPKRQVFKWIGYQKCSMGHTKPYEDYFIYADDERLQMGGSKEALDIGLCIQQDLNQGTTKQCDTYANKPLSTNEHFQIMEIEVFGFTS
;
A
#
# COMPACT_ATOMS: atom_id res chain seq x y z
N GLY A 1 -2.40 5.96 10.03
CA GLY A 1 -2.08 4.52 10.04
C GLY A 1 -0.95 4.26 11.03
N THR A 2 -0.60 2.99 11.24
CA THR A 2 0.49 2.56 12.14
C THR A 2 1.43 1.61 11.39
N GLY A 3 2.58 1.29 12.00
CA GLY A 3 3.53 0.31 11.48
C GLY A 3 3.02 -1.13 11.40
N GLU A 4 1.80 -1.41 11.86
CA GLU A 4 1.13 -2.71 11.73
C GLU A 4 0.50 -2.90 10.35
N SER A 5 0.33 -1.82 9.57
CA SER A 5 -0.15 -1.89 8.19
C SER A 5 0.86 -2.59 7.28
N PHE A 6 0.35 -3.32 6.29
CA PHE A 6 1.15 -4.01 5.27
C PHE A 6 0.35 -4.14 3.98
N LEU A 7 1.06 -4.31 2.86
CA LEU A 7 0.47 -4.69 1.58
C LEU A 7 0.69 -6.18 1.33
N PHE A 8 -0.17 -6.80 0.53
CA PHE A 8 0.03 -8.18 0.09
C PHE A 8 -0.52 -8.39 -1.31
N THR A 9 -0.03 -9.44 -1.96
CA THR A 9 -0.61 -9.98 -3.20
C THR A 9 -0.68 -11.50 -3.09
N LEU A 10 -1.67 -12.10 -3.76
CA LEU A 10 -1.86 -13.56 -3.80
C LEU A 10 -1.47 -14.16 -5.15
N LYS A 11 -1.51 -13.36 -6.23
CA LYS A 11 -1.27 -13.77 -7.62
C LYS A 11 -0.37 -12.74 -8.33
N PRO A 12 0.51 -13.17 -9.26
CA PRO A 12 0.77 -14.57 -9.62
C PRO A 12 1.53 -15.34 -8.53
N LYS A 13 2.15 -14.64 -7.58
CA LYS A 13 2.89 -15.22 -6.45
C LYS A 13 2.46 -14.54 -5.16
N ARG A 14 2.17 -15.33 -4.14
CA ARG A 14 1.83 -14.82 -2.81
C ARG A 14 3.03 -14.11 -2.17
N GLN A 15 2.85 -12.87 -1.71
CA GLN A 15 3.87 -12.09 -1.01
C GLN A 15 3.23 -11.09 -0.03
N VAL A 16 3.90 -10.83 1.09
CA VAL A 16 3.53 -9.83 2.09
C VAL A 16 4.66 -8.80 2.19
N PHE A 17 4.30 -7.52 2.18
CA PHE A 17 5.20 -6.37 2.24
C PHE A 17 4.91 -5.59 3.53
N LYS A 18 5.66 -5.90 4.57
CA LYS A 18 5.55 -5.22 5.88
C LYS A 18 6.20 -3.83 5.80
N TRP A 19 5.76 -2.92 6.67
CA TRP A 19 6.40 -1.62 6.84
C TRP A 19 7.91 -1.77 7.06
N ILE A 20 8.70 -0.97 6.35
CA ILE A 20 10.16 -1.06 6.41
C ILE A 20 10.72 -0.72 7.79
N GLY A 21 10.00 0.08 8.60
CA GLY A 21 10.39 0.39 9.97
C GLY A 21 10.41 -0.85 10.89
N TYR A 22 9.55 -1.85 10.63
CA TYR A 22 9.59 -3.13 11.33
C TYR A 22 10.91 -3.89 11.09
N GLN A 23 11.50 -3.72 9.91
CA GLN A 23 12.78 -4.36 9.57
C GLN A 23 13.98 -3.54 10.07
N LYS A 24 13.81 -2.22 10.22
CA LYS A 24 14.84 -1.27 10.63
C LYS A 24 14.92 -1.05 12.14
N CYS A 25 14.20 -1.82 12.98
CA CYS A 25 14.19 -1.67 14.45
C CYS A 25 15.58 -1.62 15.11
N SER A 26 16.64 -2.05 14.40
CA SER A 26 18.03 -2.03 14.87
C SER A 26 18.87 -0.83 14.40
N MET A 27 18.39 0.02 13.47
CA MET A 27 19.24 0.95 12.68
C MET A 27 18.81 2.43 12.69
N GLY A 28 17.86 2.84 13.52
CA GLY A 28 17.45 4.23 13.70
C GLY A 28 16.05 4.57 13.16
N HIS A 29 15.70 5.85 13.19
CA HIS A 29 14.38 6.35 12.79
C HIS A 29 14.15 6.21 11.27
N THR A 30 12.90 5.91 10.90
CA THR A 30 12.40 6.03 9.53
C THR A 30 12.43 7.48 9.06
N LYS A 31 12.49 7.67 7.75
CA LYS A 31 12.24 8.99 7.17
C LYS A 31 10.73 9.25 7.12
N PRO A 32 10.25 10.50 7.15
CA PRO A 32 8.81 10.77 7.19
C PRO A 32 7.99 10.05 6.11
N TYR A 33 8.52 9.99 4.88
CA TYR A 33 7.86 9.33 3.75
C TYR A 33 7.89 7.79 3.77
N GLU A 34 8.66 7.21 4.68
CA GLU A 34 8.65 5.77 4.96
C GLU A 34 7.51 5.40 5.93
N ASP A 35 6.77 6.39 6.45
CA ASP A 35 5.67 6.23 7.42
C ASP A 35 4.31 6.69 6.86
N TYR A 36 4.19 6.78 5.54
CA TYR A 36 2.96 7.16 4.86
C TYR A 36 2.05 5.93 4.66
N PHE A 37 1.36 5.53 5.72
CA PHE A 37 0.62 4.26 5.73
C PHE A 37 -0.66 4.26 4.89
N ILE A 38 -1.58 5.18 5.17
CA ILE A 38 -2.93 5.23 4.59
C ILE A 38 -3.31 6.70 4.43
N TYR A 39 -3.90 7.04 3.28
CA TYR A 39 -4.51 8.33 2.98
C TYR A 39 -5.85 8.10 2.28
N ALA A 40 -6.85 8.93 2.56
CA ALA A 40 -8.12 8.88 1.85
C ALA A 40 -8.72 10.29 1.76
N ASP A 41 -9.33 10.57 0.61
CA ASP A 41 -10.19 11.73 0.34
C ASP A 41 -11.36 11.30 -0.55
N ASP A 42 -12.15 12.26 -1.03
CA ASP A 42 -13.31 12.00 -1.89
C ASP A 42 -12.92 11.45 -3.28
N GLU A 43 -11.65 11.58 -3.69
CA GLU A 43 -11.15 11.16 -5.00
C GLU A 43 -10.48 9.79 -4.97
N ARG A 44 -9.89 9.38 -3.83
CA ARG A 44 -9.09 8.16 -3.76
C ARG A 44 -8.85 7.62 -2.35
N LEU A 45 -8.66 6.30 -2.29
CA LEU A 45 -8.07 5.58 -1.15
C LEU A 45 -6.64 5.14 -1.52
N GLN A 46 -5.67 5.48 -0.69
CA GLN A 46 -4.26 5.16 -0.90
C GLN A 46 -3.68 4.40 0.30
N MET A 47 -2.81 3.44 -0.01
CA MET A 47 -2.03 2.69 0.96
C MET A 47 -0.56 2.64 0.54
N GLY A 48 0.33 3.12 1.40
CA GLY A 48 1.77 3.16 1.18
C GLY A 48 2.20 4.30 0.29
N GLY A 49 2.80 5.33 0.87
CA GLY A 49 3.37 6.46 0.16
C GLY A 49 4.88 6.37 0.00
N SER A 50 5.41 7.35 -0.73
CA SER A 50 6.83 7.54 -1.00
C SER A 50 7.21 9.01 -0.91
N LYS A 51 8.51 9.30 -1.03
CA LYS A 51 8.99 10.66 -1.25
C LYS A 51 8.42 11.24 -2.54
N GLU A 52 8.39 10.45 -3.61
CA GLU A 52 7.78 10.82 -4.88
C GLU A 52 6.26 10.66 -4.81
N ALA A 53 5.53 11.75 -5.04
CA ALA A 53 4.08 11.80 -4.77
C ALA A 53 3.23 10.82 -5.61
N LEU A 54 3.76 10.38 -6.76
CA LEU A 54 3.06 9.46 -7.68
C LEU A 54 3.38 7.99 -7.41
N ASP A 55 4.31 7.68 -6.50
CA ASP A 55 4.74 6.32 -6.16
C ASP A 55 3.96 5.84 -4.93
N ILE A 56 2.76 5.33 -5.21
CA ILE A 56 1.81 4.81 -4.21
C ILE A 56 1.70 3.29 -4.34
N GLY A 57 1.82 2.58 -3.22
CA GLY A 57 1.80 1.13 -3.17
C GLY A 57 0.49 0.53 -3.70
N LEU A 58 -0.64 1.12 -3.29
CA LEU A 58 -1.98 0.83 -3.78
C LEU A 58 -2.81 2.12 -3.78
N CYS A 59 -3.42 2.46 -4.90
CA CYS A 59 -4.36 3.57 -5.03
C CYS A 59 -5.65 3.04 -5.67
N ILE A 60 -6.79 3.33 -5.07
CA ILE A 60 -8.13 3.02 -5.58
C ILE A 60 -8.83 4.35 -5.83
N GLN A 61 -9.38 4.53 -7.02
CA GLN A 61 -10.09 5.75 -7.42
C GLN A 61 -11.50 5.80 -6.79
N GLN A 62 -12.10 7.00 -6.76
CA GLN A 62 -13.44 7.27 -6.20
C GLN A 62 -14.56 6.36 -6.69
N ASP A 63 -14.46 5.87 -7.93
CA ASP A 63 -15.48 5.03 -8.54
C ASP A 63 -15.38 3.55 -8.15
N LEU A 64 -14.35 3.21 -7.35
CA LEU A 64 -14.01 1.86 -6.92
C LEU A 64 -13.83 0.85 -8.08
N ASN A 65 -13.67 1.33 -9.32
CA ASN A 65 -13.55 0.50 -10.52
C ASN A 65 -12.13 0.49 -11.07
N GLN A 66 -11.34 1.52 -10.79
CA GLN A 66 -9.96 1.64 -11.25
C GLN A 66 -9.00 1.74 -10.08
N GLY A 67 -7.86 1.09 -10.23
CA GLY A 67 -6.77 1.22 -9.28
C GLY A 67 -5.41 1.26 -9.95
N THR A 68 -4.44 1.78 -9.20
CA THR A 68 -3.03 1.71 -9.56
C THR A 68 -2.18 1.11 -8.44
N THR A 69 -1.06 0.52 -8.81
CA THR A 69 -0.07 -0.01 -7.87
C THR A 69 1.32 0.21 -8.41
N LYS A 70 2.18 0.80 -7.58
CA LYS A 70 3.59 1.02 -7.87
C LYS A 70 4.44 0.52 -6.72
N GLN A 71 5.76 0.65 -6.87
CA GLN A 71 6.61 0.59 -5.69
C GLN A 71 6.28 1.74 -4.72
N CYS A 72 6.58 1.54 -3.43
CA CYS A 72 6.61 2.66 -2.50
C CYS A 72 7.69 2.52 -1.42
N ASP A 73 8.10 3.65 -0.83
CA ASP A 73 9.11 3.67 0.22
C ASP A 73 8.60 3.07 1.54
N THR A 74 7.31 3.21 1.85
CA THR A 74 6.71 2.73 3.11
C THR A 74 6.83 1.21 3.29
N TYR A 75 6.63 0.45 2.21
CA TYR A 75 6.61 -1.03 2.26
C TYR A 75 7.70 -1.70 1.42
N ALA A 76 8.47 -0.92 0.64
CA ALA A 76 9.43 -1.43 -0.35
C ALA A 76 8.83 -2.52 -1.26
N ASN A 77 7.54 -2.38 -1.60
CA ASN A 77 6.86 -3.34 -2.47
C ASN A 77 7.24 -3.12 -3.93
N LYS A 78 7.01 -4.14 -4.76
CA LYS A 78 6.86 -4.00 -6.21
C LYS A 78 5.38 -3.79 -6.53
N PRO A 79 5.00 -3.38 -7.76
CA PRO A 79 3.60 -3.41 -8.19
C PRO A 79 2.91 -4.72 -7.80
N LEU A 80 1.72 -4.63 -7.20
CA LEU A 80 1.00 -5.75 -6.59
C LEU A 80 0.28 -6.65 -7.62
N SER A 81 0.10 -6.13 -8.85
CA SER A 81 -0.48 -6.81 -10.00
C SER A 81 0.50 -6.82 -11.18
N THR A 82 0.19 -7.63 -12.21
CA THR A 82 1.00 -7.72 -13.43
C THR A 82 1.18 -6.37 -14.13
N ASN A 83 0.13 -5.53 -14.13
CA ASN A 83 0.14 -4.18 -14.67
C ASN A 83 0.00 -3.18 -13.53
N GLU A 84 0.60 -2.00 -13.65
CA GLU A 84 0.45 -0.93 -12.66
C GLU A 84 -0.95 -0.32 -12.63
N HIS A 85 -1.72 -0.44 -13.71
CA HIS A 85 -3.13 -0.03 -13.79
C HIS A 85 -4.00 -1.28 -13.87
N PHE A 86 -5.09 -1.31 -13.11
CA PHE A 86 -6.00 -2.46 -13.09
C PHE A 86 -7.45 -2.03 -12.88
N GLN A 87 -8.36 -2.85 -13.42
CA GLN A 87 -9.78 -2.76 -13.13
C GLN A 87 -10.12 -3.60 -11.90
N ILE A 88 -11.02 -3.08 -11.08
CA ILE A 88 -11.50 -3.74 -9.88
C ILE A 88 -12.83 -4.41 -10.22
N MET A 89 -12.89 -5.71 -9.99
CA MET A 89 -14.11 -6.49 -10.20
C MET A 89 -14.96 -6.56 -8.94
N GLU A 90 -14.30 -6.62 -7.78
CA GLU A 90 -14.93 -6.75 -6.46
C GLU A 90 -13.97 -6.20 -5.40
N ILE A 91 -14.53 -5.59 -4.35
CA ILE A 91 -13.79 -5.16 -3.15
C ILE A 91 -14.49 -5.76 -1.94
N GLU A 92 -13.71 -6.45 -1.11
CA GLU A 92 -14.17 -6.98 0.17
C GLU A 92 -13.40 -6.31 1.30
N VAL A 93 -14.11 -5.93 2.37
CA VAL A 93 -13.51 -5.37 3.59
C VAL A 93 -13.91 -6.25 4.76
N PHE A 94 -12.91 -6.83 5.43
CA PHE A 94 -13.10 -7.74 6.55
C PHE A 94 -12.70 -7.08 7.86
N GLY A 95 -13.57 -7.17 8.87
CA GLY A 95 -13.30 -6.76 10.25
C GLY A 95 -13.28 -7.96 11.19
N PHE A 96 -12.62 -7.80 12.34
CA PHE A 96 -12.61 -8.78 13.41
C PHE A 96 -13.49 -8.27 14.56
N THR A 97 -14.30 -9.16 15.16
CA THR A 97 -15.07 -8.86 16.37
C THR A 97 -14.43 -9.57 17.56
N SER A 98 -14.34 -8.90 18.70
CA SER A 98 -13.93 -9.47 19.99
C SER A 98 -15.11 -10.01 20.77
#